data_AF-A0A9W7YK11-F1
#
_entry.id   AF-A0A9W7YK11-F1
#
_cell.length_a   1.000
_cell.length_b   1.000
_cell.length_c   1.000
_cell.angle_alpha   90.00
_cell.angle_beta   90.00
_cell.angle_gamma   90.00
#
_symmetry.space_group_name_H-M   'P 1'
#
loop_
_entity.id
_entity.type
_entity.pdbx_description
1 polymer ?
#
loop_
_entity_poly.entity_id
_entity_poly.type
_entity_poly.pdbx_seq_one_letter_code
_entity_poly.pdbx_strand_id
1 'polypeptide(L)'
;MTPVVISRMVDVINSKDEAAMSMMMTPALASMYTSALNQMSESGYDIKIDIKSLNNVKVGGTSVKSGQSEAFDTTVPFETRSRNFSYYGMGPHIIASERGTLSKDTEVSSELPNLMDIYGEPVMMEFWSTAQARVAISLSQHGKVVDQDEGYMPIVVSMASPTYPHITEAPIILADGHIRNSKYGTKVPFEWRVSDLFLNITNKEIRAIEK
;
A
#
# COMPACT_ATOMS: atom_id res chain seq x y z
N MET A 1 -11.39 5.55 -12.62
CA MET A 1 -10.77 4.24 -12.35
C MET A 1 -10.87 3.88 -10.87
N THR A 2 -10.45 4.75 -9.94
CA THR A 2 -10.59 4.55 -8.48
C THR A 2 -11.97 4.04 -8.01
N PRO A 3 -13.13 4.61 -8.45
CA PRO A 3 -14.44 4.09 -8.04
C PRO A 3 -14.68 2.63 -8.42
N VAL A 4 -14.18 2.21 -9.59
CA VAL A 4 -14.34 0.84 -10.12
C VAL A 4 -13.49 -0.14 -9.32
N VAL A 5 -12.25 0.24 -8.99
CA VAL A 5 -11.36 -0.57 -8.15
C VAL A 5 -11.96 -0.77 -6.77
N ILE A 6 -12.49 0.28 -6.16
CA ILE A 6 -13.13 0.22 -4.85
C ILE A 6 -14.39 -0.66 -4.88
N SER A 7 -15.25 -0.51 -5.88
CA SER A 7 -16.44 -1.35 -6.02
C SER A 7 -16.07 -2.83 -6.15
N ARG A 8 -15.12 -3.16 -7.04
CA ARG A 8 -14.66 -4.54 -7.25
C ARG A 8 -14.04 -5.14 -6.00
N MET A 9 -13.31 -4.34 -5.23
CA MET A 9 -12.74 -4.74 -3.96
C MET A 9 -13.82 -5.13 -2.94
N VAL A 10 -14.87 -4.33 -2.82
CA VAL A 10 -16.00 -4.64 -1.93
C VAL A 10 -16.70 -5.92 -2.37
N ASP A 11 -16.89 -6.13 -3.66
CA ASP A 11 -17.48 -7.37 -4.18
C ASP A 11 -16.64 -8.60 -3.78
N VAL A 12 -15.31 -8.49 -3.89
CA VAL A 12 -14.37 -9.56 -3.54
C VAL A 12 -14.31 -9.84 -2.04
N ILE A 13 -14.36 -8.81 -1.19
CA ILE A 13 -14.45 -8.99 0.26
C ILE A 13 -15.77 -9.67 0.62
N ASN A 14 -16.88 -9.20 0.07
CA ASN A 14 -18.21 -9.74 0.33
C ASN A 14 -18.35 -11.20 -0.15
N SER A 15 -17.69 -11.56 -1.27
CA SER A 15 -17.68 -12.93 -1.79
C SER A 15 -16.64 -13.83 -1.12
N LYS A 16 -15.76 -13.27 -0.28
CA LYS A 16 -14.62 -13.97 0.34
C LYS A 16 -13.74 -14.67 -0.70
N ASP A 17 -13.56 -14.08 -1.87
CA ASP A 17 -12.73 -14.64 -2.95
C ASP A 17 -11.24 -14.40 -2.64
N GLU A 18 -10.61 -15.38 -1.96
CA GLU A 18 -9.21 -15.32 -1.55
C GLU A 18 -8.25 -15.11 -2.73
N ALA A 19 -8.54 -15.73 -3.88
CA ALA A 19 -7.71 -15.58 -5.07
C ALA A 19 -7.77 -14.13 -5.59
N ALA A 20 -8.97 -13.56 -5.70
CA ALA A 20 -9.12 -12.18 -6.12
C ALA A 20 -8.58 -11.17 -5.09
N MET A 21 -8.66 -11.46 -3.78
CA MET A 21 -8.03 -10.65 -2.74
C MET A 21 -6.51 -10.60 -2.93
N SER A 22 -5.87 -11.73 -3.20
CA SER A 22 -4.42 -11.79 -3.45
C SER A 22 -3.96 -11.00 -4.68
N MET A 23 -4.86 -10.76 -5.65
CA MET A 23 -4.58 -9.98 -6.85
C MET A 23 -4.80 -8.47 -6.65
N MET A 24 -5.70 -8.08 -5.75
CA MET A 24 -6.09 -6.68 -5.54
C MET A 24 -5.51 -6.06 -4.28
N MET A 25 -4.82 -6.83 -3.45
CA MET A 25 -4.20 -6.39 -2.21
C MET A 25 -2.71 -6.76 -2.21
N THR A 26 -1.94 -6.19 -1.30
CA THR A 26 -0.62 -6.76 -0.99
C THR A 26 -0.81 -8.17 -0.40
N PRO A 27 0.15 -9.10 -0.57
CA PRO A 27 0.01 -10.47 -0.03
C PRO A 27 -0.30 -10.49 1.47
N ALA A 28 0.31 -9.54 2.16
CA ALA A 28 0.24 -9.31 3.57
C ALA A 28 -1.20 -8.88 3.99
N LEU A 29 -1.78 -7.90 3.28
CA LEU A 29 -3.14 -7.45 3.49
C LEU A 29 -4.18 -8.52 3.12
N ALA A 30 -3.96 -9.23 2.01
CA ALA A 30 -4.80 -10.36 1.61
C ALA A 30 -4.83 -11.43 2.70
N SER A 31 -3.67 -11.80 3.25
CA SER A 31 -3.57 -12.78 4.34
C SER A 31 -4.34 -12.35 5.60
N MET A 32 -4.23 -11.07 5.98
CA MET A 32 -4.94 -10.52 7.14
C MET A 32 -6.46 -10.55 6.95
N TYR A 33 -6.95 -10.07 5.78
CA TYR A 33 -8.38 -10.10 5.45
C TYR A 33 -8.92 -11.53 5.38
N THR A 34 -8.22 -12.43 4.68
CA THR A 34 -8.59 -13.84 4.61
C THR A 34 -8.69 -14.47 6.00
N SER A 35 -7.70 -14.25 6.86
CA SER A 35 -7.69 -14.78 8.22
C SER A 35 -8.87 -14.26 9.04
N ALA A 36 -9.15 -12.96 8.98
CA ALA A 36 -10.27 -12.35 9.70
C ALA A 36 -11.62 -12.87 9.20
N LEU A 37 -11.82 -12.93 7.88
CA LEU A 37 -13.06 -13.43 7.27
C LEU A 37 -13.31 -14.91 7.57
N ASN A 38 -12.25 -15.72 7.60
CA ASN A 38 -12.33 -17.14 7.97
C ASN A 38 -12.70 -17.31 9.44
N GLN A 39 -12.06 -16.60 10.37
CA GLN A 39 -12.41 -16.63 11.80
C GLN A 39 -13.85 -16.17 12.07
N MET A 40 -14.31 -15.13 11.37
CA MET A 40 -15.70 -14.68 11.45
C MET A 40 -16.66 -15.80 11.01
N SER A 41 -16.37 -16.42 9.87
CA SER A 41 -17.19 -17.50 9.30
C SER A 41 -17.25 -18.72 10.21
N GLU A 42 -16.12 -19.14 10.79
CA GLU A 42 -16.04 -20.22 11.78
C GLU A 42 -16.89 -19.92 13.03
N SER A 43 -16.95 -18.65 13.42
CA SER A 43 -17.77 -18.18 14.54
C SER A 43 -19.24 -17.93 14.15
N GLY A 44 -19.63 -18.26 12.91
CA GLY A 44 -20.97 -18.06 12.37
C GLY A 44 -21.31 -16.61 12.02
N TYR A 45 -20.33 -15.70 12.07
CA TYR A 45 -20.48 -14.32 11.66
C TYR A 45 -20.22 -14.12 10.17
N ASP A 46 -20.90 -13.14 9.60
CA ASP A 46 -20.72 -12.69 8.22
C ASP A 46 -20.79 -11.17 8.16
N ILE A 47 -19.87 -10.56 7.41
CA ILE A 47 -19.86 -9.11 7.19
C ILE A 47 -20.22 -8.83 5.75
N LYS A 48 -21.08 -7.84 5.55
CA LYS A 48 -21.40 -7.31 4.23
C LYS A 48 -21.16 -5.82 4.21
N ILE A 49 -20.40 -5.38 3.22
CA ILE A 49 -20.04 -3.99 2.97
C ILE A 49 -20.81 -3.54 1.73
N ASP A 50 -21.39 -2.35 1.76
CA ASP A 50 -22.08 -1.74 0.63
C ASP A 50 -21.64 -0.29 0.47
N ILE A 51 -21.23 0.09 -0.74
CA ILE A 51 -20.82 1.46 -1.06
C ILE A 51 -21.98 2.16 -1.74
N LYS A 52 -22.68 2.98 -0.96
CA LYS A 52 -23.85 3.74 -1.41
C LYS A 52 -23.48 4.86 -2.39
N SER A 53 -22.33 5.49 -2.18
CA SER A 53 -21.83 6.54 -3.07
C SER A 53 -20.33 6.71 -2.93
N LEU A 54 -19.68 7.20 -3.98
CA LEU A 54 -18.26 7.45 -4.01
C LEU A 54 -17.97 8.76 -4.75
N ASN A 55 -17.54 9.76 -4.00
CA ASN A 55 -17.41 11.14 -4.45
C ASN A 55 -16.02 11.69 -4.09
N ASN A 56 -15.72 12.89 -4.58
CA ASN A 56 -14.52 13.64 -4.19
C ASN A 56 -13.20 12.87 -4.34
N VAL A 57 -13.07 12.09 -5.42
CA VAL A 57 -11.82 11.38 -5.73
C VAL A 57 -10.73 12.39 -6.04
N LYS A 58 -9.69 12.41 -5.22
CA LYS A 58 -8.51 13.27 -5.37
C LYS A 58 -7.27 12.40 -5.48
N VAL A 59 -6.36 12.75 -6.40
CA VAL A 59 -5.01 12.18 -6.39
C VAL A 59 -4.30 12.75 -5.18
N GLY A 60 -3.85 11.87 -4.29
CA GLY A 60 -3.16 12.24 -3.06
C GLY A 60 -1.66 12.41 -3.25
N GLY A 61 -1.06 11.69 -4.21
CA GLY A 61 0.35 11.83 -4.55
C GLY A 61 0.95 10.60 -5.20
N THR A 62 2.27 10.66 -5.37
CA THR A 62 3.10 9.56 -5.86
C THR A 62 4.26 9.38 -4.89
N SER A 63 4.71 8.16 -4.70
CA SER A 63 5.96 7.86 -4.00
C SER A 63 6.79 6.83 -4.75
N VAL A 64 8.10 6.93 -4.56
CA VAL A 64 9.08 5.93 -5.00
C VAL A 64 9.74 5.43 -3.73
N LYS A 65 9.47 4.18 -3.36
CA LYS A 65 10.01 3.50 -2.19
C LYS A 65 11.23 2.69 -2.60
N SER A 66 12.37 2.86 -1.93
CA SER A 66 13.59 2.12 -2.20
C SER A 66 14.19 1.51 -0.94
N GLY A 67 14.65 0.27 -1.01
CA GLY A 67 15.20 -0.50 0.10
C GLY A 67 14.63 -1.92 0.16
N GLN A 68 15.04 -2.69 1.18
CA GLN A 68 14.55 -4.05 1.40
C GLN A 68 13.02 -4.11 1.50
N SER A 69 12.42 -5.15 0.92
CA SER A 69 10.96 -5.31 0.85
C SER A 69 10.31 -5.31 2.24
N GLU A 70 10.96 -5.88 3.27
CA GLU A 70 10.41 -5.89 4.64
C GLU A 70 10.26 -4.47 5.23
N ALA A 71 11.06 -3.51 4.78
CA ALA A 71 10.95 -2.13 5.27
C ALA A 71 9.65 -1.44 4.85
N PHE A 72 8.99 -1.95 3.81
CA PHE A 72 7.73 -1.43 3.29
C PHE A 72 6.58 -2.43 3.42
N ASP A 73 6.79 -3.53 4.13
CA ASP A 73 5.73 -4.49 4.45
C ASP A 73 4.77 -3.91 5.49
N THR A 74 3.56 -3.56 5.05
CA THR A 74 2.55 -2.93 5.92
C THR A 74 1.95 -3.89 6.94
N THR A 75 2.13 -5.21 6.82
CA THR A 75 1.73 -6.13 7.90
C THR A 75 2.65 -6.08 9.11
N VAL A 76 3.87 -5.56 8.93
CA VAL A 76 4.77 -5.33 10.04
C VAL A 76 4.49 -3.92 10.58
N PRO A 77 4.11 -3.77 11.87
CA PRO A 77 3.87 -2.47 12.47
C PRO A 77 5.04 -1.52 12.25
N PHE A 78 4.76 -0.23 12.02
CA PHE A 78 5.81 0.75 11.74
C PHE A 78 6.84 0.81 12.87
N GLU A 79 6.40 0.69 14.13
CA GLU A 79 7.30 0.68 15.27
C GLU A 79 8.31 -0.48 15.17
N THR A 80 7.88 -1.64 14.68
CA THR A 80 8.75 -2.80 14.47
C THR A 80 9.69 -2.56 13.28
N ARG A 81 9.18 -2.06 12.16
CA ARG A 81 10.03 -1.76 11.00
C ARG A 81 11.06 -0.66 11.30
N SER A 82 10.67 0.39 12.03
CA SER A 82 11.52 1.51 12.44
C SER A 82 12.65 1.12 13.40
N ARG A 83 12.57 -0.04 14.06
CA ARG A 83 13.66 -0.61 14.86
C ARG A 83 14.74 -1.27 14.01
N ASN A 84 14.35 -1.77 12.84
CA ASN A 84 15.24 -2.47 11.91
C ASN A 84 15.71 -1.56 10.77
N PHE A 85 14.95 -0.51 10.44
CA PHE A 85 15.22 0.38 9.32
C PHE A 85 15.20 1.86 9.72
N SER A 86 16.08 2.63 9.11
CA SER A 86 16.06 4.09 9.07
C SER A 86 15.39 4.54 7.77
N TYR A 87 14.48 5.53 7.87
CA TYR A 87 13.74 6.06 6.72
C TYR A 87 14.19 7.47 6.39
N TYR A 88 14.41 7.75 5.11
CA TYR A 88 14.80 9.05 4.60
C TYR A 88 13.83 9.49 3.51
N GLY A 89 13.31 10.71 3.62
CA GLY A 89 12.37 11.29 2.67
C GLY A 89 13.01 12.39 1.84
N MET A 90 12.84 12.35 0.53
CA MET A 90 13.22 13.44 -0.38
C MET A 90 12.13 13.64 -1.43
N GLY A 91 11.20 14.56 -1.16
CA GLY A 91 10.02 14.76 -2.00
C GLY A 91 9.20 13.47 -2.10
N PRO A 92 8.93 12.94 -3.32
CA PRO A 92 8.21 11.68 -3.47
C PRO A 92 9.06 10.44 -3.15
N HIS A 93 10.37 10.57 -2.94
CA HIS A 93 11.24 9.43 -2.68
C HIS A 93 11.28 9.09 -1.19
N ILE A 94 11.04 7.83 -0.86
CA ILE A 94 11.18 7.27 0.49
C ILE A 94 12.21 6.16 0.42
N ILE A 95 13.29 6.27 1.19
CA ILE A 95 14.39 5.32 1.20
C ILE A 95 14.42 4.67 2.57
N ALA A 96 14.51 3.34 2.61
CA ALA A 96 14.72 2.58 3.84
C ALA A 96 16.09 1.91 3.80
N SER A 97 16.85 2.06 4.89
CA SER A 97 18.17 1.46 5.06
C SER A 97 18.21 0.69 6.38
N GLU A 98 18.78 -0.52 6.37
CA GLU A 98 18.87 -1.36 7.58
C GLU A 98 19.75 -0.71 8.65
N ARG A 99 19.29 -0.73 9.90
CA ARG A 99 20.03 -0.18 11.04
C ARG A 99 21.17 -1.13 11.40
N GLY A 100 22.41 -0.66 11.24
CA GLY A 100 23.62 -1.38 11.68
C GLY A 100 24.50 -1.96 10.56
N THR A 101 24.11 -1.82 9.30
CA THR A 101 24.95 -2.17 8.13
C THR A 101 25.85 -1.03 7.65
N LEU A 102 25.68 0.19 8.17
CA LEU A 102 26.70 1.23 8.06
C LEU A 102 27.89 0.82 8.94
N SER A 103 28.96 0.35 8.30
CA SER A 103 30.20 -0.07 8.95
C SER A 103 30.73 1.03 9.88
N LYS A 104 31.27 0.59 11.03
CA LYS A 104 31.85 1.43 12.10
C LYS A 104 32.94 2.42 11.67
N ASP A 105 33.39 2.37 10.42
CA ASP A 105 34.40 3.26 9.84
C ASP A 105 33.80 4.43 9.07
N THR A 106 32.48 4.45 8.90
CA THR A 106 31.76 5.64 8.45
C THR A 106 31.22 6.29 9.72
N GLU A 107 31.95 7.27 10.26
CA GLU A 107 31.33 8.27 11.13
C GLU A 107 30.00 8.64 10.49
N VAL A 108 28.93 8.64 11.29
CA VAL A 108 27.58 9.01 10.84
C VAL A 108 27.65 10.46 10.40
N SER A 109 28.11 10.67 9.17
CA SER A 109 27.89 11.86 8.40
C SER A 109 26.38 12.02 8.40
N SER A 110 25.91 13.16 8.86
CA SER A 110 24.53 13.62 8.74
C SER A 110 24.06 13.78 7.28
N GLU A 111 24.83 13.27 6.32
CA GLU A 111 24.50 13.25 4.92
C GLU A 111 23.51 12.11 4.67
N LEU A 112 22.39 12.46 4.03
CA LEU A 112 21.47 11.49 3.45
C LEU A 112 22.27 10.36 2.79
N PRO A 113 21.84 9.08 2.88
CA PRO A 113 22.44 8.01 2.10
C PRO A 113 22.60 8.51 0.66
N ASN A 114 23.80 8.36 0.11
CA ASN A 114 24.12 8.92 -1.19
C ASN A 114 23.05 8.41 -2.16
N LEU A 115 22.48 9.29 -2.99
CA LEU A 115 21.50 8.89 -4.01
C LEU A 115 22.00 7.73 -4.88
N MET A 116 23.31 7.53 -4.94
CA MET A 116 23.99 6.40 -5.59
C MET A 116 23.71 5.04 -4.93
N ASP A 117 23.51 4.97 -3.62
CA ASP A 117 23.21 3.73 -2.88
C ASP A 117 21.80 3.20 -3.24
N ILE A 118 20.86 4.11 -3.54
CA ILE A 118 19.49 3.82 -4.01
C ILE A 118 19.49 3.06 -5.35
N TYR A 119 20.51 3.26 -6.20
CA TYR A 119 20.57 2.58 -7.50
C TYR A 119 20.81 1.06 -7.35
N GLY A 120 21.35 0.61 -6.22
CA GLY A 120 21.58 -0.80 -5.91
C GLY A 120 20.40 -1.48 -5.19
N GLU A 121 19.41 -0.72 -4.73
CA GLU A 121 18.34 -1.21 -3.87
C GLU A 121 17.04 -1.50 -4.65
N PRO A 122 16.23 -2.46 -4.19
CA PRO A 122 14.91 -2.69 -4.75
C PRO A 122 14.06 -1.44 -4.69
N VAL A 123 13.22 -1.23 -5.70
CA VAL A 123 12.35 -0.05 -5.81
C VAL A 123 10.91 -0.41 -6.14
N MET A 124 9.97 0.32 -5.55
CA MET A 124 8.53 0.22 -5.81
C MET A 124 7.97 1.63 -6.01
N MET A 125 7.11 1.80 -7.03
CA MET A 125 6.39 3.04 -7.28
C MET A 125 4.96 2.89 -6.78
N GLU A 126 4.45 3.88 -6.04
CA GLU A 126 3.09 3.90 -5.54
C GLU A 126 2.40 5.22 -5.90
N PHE A 127 1.20 5.14 -6.45
CA PHE A 127 0.30 6.28 -6.63
C PHE A 127 -0.88 6.11 -5.70
N TRP A 128 -1.25 7.12 -4.91
CA TRP A 128 -2.45 7.03 -4.08
C TRP A 128 -3.48 8.10 -4.41
N SER A 129 -4.73 7.72 -4.20
CA SER A 129 -5.90 8.56 -4.34
C SER A 129 -6.79 8.40 -3.13
N THR A 130 -7.46 9.48 -2.73
CA THR A 130 -8.45 9.46 -1.66
C THR A 130 -9.81 9.71 -2.27
N ALA A 131 -10.78 8.87 -1.93
CA ALA A 131 -12.19 9.06 -2.24
C ALA A 131 -12.97 9.24 -0.95
N GLN A 132 -14.07 9.98 -1.00
CA GLN A 132 -15.04 10.00 0.08
C GLN A 132 -16.16 9.03 -0.28
N ALA A 133 -16.35 8.00 0.54
CA ALA A 133 -17.39 7.02 0.34
C ALA A 133 -18.45 7.11 1.43
N ARG A 134 -19.71 6.89 1.05
CA ARG A 134 -20.78 6.57 2.00
C ARG A 134 -20.87 5.04 2.04
N VAL A 135 -20.49 4.47 3.17
CA VAL A 135 -20.37 3.02 3.36
C VAL A 135 -21.41 2.58 4.36
N ALA A 136 -22.16 1.53 4.00
CA ALA A 136 -23.02 0.78 4.91
C ALA A 136 -22.35 -0.56 5.21
N ILE A 137 -22.31 -0.95 6.48
CA ILE A 137 -21.77 -2.23 6.92
C ILE A 137 -22.87 -2.94 7.70
N SER A 138 -23.10 -4.21 7.39
CA SER A 138 -23.98 -5.07 8.17
C SER A 138 -23.20 -6.29 8.67
N LEU A 139 -23.32 -6.56 9.97
CA LEU A 139 -22.83 -7.78 10.60
C LEU A 139 -24.01 -8.72 10.80
N SER A 140 -23.89 -9.95 10.32
CA SER A 140 -24.85 -11.02 10.52
C SER A 140 -24.24 -12.14 11.35
N GLN A 141 -25.05 -12.82 12.14
CA GLN A 141 -24.69 -14.06 12.82
C GLN A 141 -25.72 -15.14 12.47
N HIS A 142 -25.26 -16.26 11.93
CA HIS A 142 -26.11 -17.36 11.44
C HIS A 142 -27.24 -16.89 10.51
N GLY A 143 -26.92 -15.94 9.62
CA GLY A 143 -27.85 -15.39 8.62
C GLY A 143 -28.83 -14.32 9.16
N LYS A 144 -28.75 -13.94 10.44
CA LYS A 144 -29.53 -12.84 11.01
C LYS A 144 -28.65 -11.61 11.21
N VAL A 145 -29.09 -10.46 10.72
CA VAL A 145 -28.40 -9.18 10.99
C VAL A 145 -28.43 -8.90 12.49
N VAL A 146 -27.25 -8.74 13.10
CA VAL A 146 -27.08 -8.45 14.52
C VAL A 146 -26.64 -7.01 14.76
N ASP A 147 -25.99 -6.39 13.77
CA ASP A 147 -25.58 -4.99 13.83
C ASP A 147 -25.51 -4.38 12.43
N GLN A 148 -25.72 -3.07 12.34
CA GLN A 148 -25.61 -2.31 11.10
C GLN A 148 -25.20 -0.87 11.40
N ASP A 149 -24.29 -0.34 10.60
CA ASP A 149 -23.87 1.05 10.67
C ASP A 149 -23.70 1.63 9.26
N GLU A 150 -23.85 2.94 9.15
CA GLU A 150 -23.68 3.67 7.91
C GLU A 150 -23.07 5.05 8.16
N GLY A 151 -22.03 5.38 7.39
CA GLY A 151 -21.35 6.64 7.55
C GLY A 151 -20.56 7.07 6.33
N TYR A 152 -20.05 8.30 6.40
CA TYR A 152 -19.07 8.78 5.45
C TYR A 152 -17.66 8.49 5.96
N MET A 153 -16.85 7.85 5.13
CA MET A 153 -15.44 7.62 5.44
C MET A 153 -14.54 7.94 4.25
N PRO A 154 -13.33 8.49 4.50
CA PRO A 154 -12.31 8.56 3.47
C PRO A 154 -11.78 7.15 3.18
N ILE A 155 -11.83 6.74 1.91
CA ILE A 155 -11.18 5.52 1.42
C ILE A 155 -9.93 5.93 0.67
N VAL A 156 -8.78 5.40 1.08
CA VAL A 156 -7.54 5.58 0.34
C VAL A 156 -7.29 4.35 -0.50
N VAL A 157 -6.95 4.57 -1.77
CA VAL A 157 -6.61 3.53 -2.73
C VAL A 157 -5.28 3.87 -3.32
N SER A 158 -4.37 2.91 -3.33
CA SER A 158 -3.15 3.05 -4.08
C SER A 158 -3.13 2.17 -5.34
N MET A 159 -2.12 2.40 -6.15
CA MET A 159 -1.70 1.59 -7.28
C MET A 159 -0.20 1.45 -7.10
N ALA A 160 0.27 0.21 -6.94
CA ALA A 160 1.67 -0.06 -6.70
C ALA A 160 2.24 -0.84 -7.89
N SER A 161 3.46 -0.50 -8.29
CA SER A 161 4.23 -1.38 -9.16
C SER A 161 4.66 -2.64 -8.38
N PRO A 162 5.03 -3.74 -9.06
CA PRO A 162 5.90 -4.73 -8.42
C PRO A 162 7.21 -4.08 -7.95
N THR A 163 7.91 -4.77 -7.05
CA THR A 163 9.26 -4.39 -6.66
C THR A 163 10.23 -4.72 -7.80
N TYR A 164 10.96 -3.72 -8.29
CA TYR A 164 12.03 -3.89 -9.25
C TYR A 164 13.37 -4.01 -8.52
N PRO A 165 14.34 -4.81 -8.99
CA PRO A 165 15.65 -4.92 -8.35
C PRO A 165 16.40 -3.59 -8.25
N HIS A 166 16.25 -2.72 -9.26
CA HIS A 166 16.93 -1.43 -9.35
C HIS A 166 16.04 -0.37 -10.03
N ILE A 167 16.26 0.92 -9.75
CA ILE A 167 15.53 2.02 -10.41
C ILE A 167 15.69 2.04 -11.94
N THR A 168 16.84 1.58 -12.44
CA THR A 168 17.09 1.44 -13.90
C THR A 168 16.27 0.33 -14.55
N GLU A 169 15.71 -0.56 -13.74
CA GLU A 169 14.81 -1.64 -14.15
C GLU A 169 13.32 -1.28 -14.03
N ALA A 170 13.00 -0.18 -13.35
CA ALA A 170 11.64 0.32 -13.24
C ALA A 170 11.19 1.02 -14.54
N PRO A 171 9.92 0.88 -14.96
CA PRO A 171 9.38 1.56 -16.13
C PRO A 171 9.26 3.06 -15.87
N ILE A 172 9.76 3.88 -16.80
CA ILE A 172 9.57 5.33 -16.77
C ILE A 172 8.28 5.65 -17.53
N ILE A 173 7.24 6.07 -16.82
CA ILE A 173 6.03 6.64 -17.43
C ILE A 173 6.29 8.13 -17.68
N LEU A 174 6.29 8.51 -18.95
CA LEU A 174 6.39 9.90 -19.36
C LEU A 174 5.02 10.61 -19.26
N ALA A 175 5.05 11.94 -19.21
CA ALA A 175 3.85 12.77 -19.07
C ALA A 175 2.83 12.61 -20.21
N ASP A 176 3.28 12.13 -21.38
CA ASP A 176 2.45 11.81 -22.54
C ASP A 176 1.85 10.37 -22.48
N GLY A 177 2.07 9.66 -21.37
CA GLY A 177 1.62 8.29 -21.16
C GLY A 177 2.50 7.23 -21.82
N HIS A 178 3.58 7.60 -22.51
CA HIS A 178 4.51 6.63 -23.07
C HIS A 178 5.40 6.01 -21.99
N ILE A 179 5.54 4.68 -22.04
CA ILE A 179 6.46 3.94 -21.19
C ILE A 179 7.80 3.84 -21.92
N ARG A 180 8.85 4.44 -21.35
CA ARG A 180 10.23 4.24 -21.85
C ARG A 180 10.90 3.05 -21.16
N ASN A 181 11.58 2.24 -21.98
CA ASN A 181 12.27 1.00 -21.65
C ASN A 181 12.98 1.04 -20.29
N SER A 182 12.77 0.00 -19.49
CA SER A 182 13.76 -0.45 -18.52
C SER A 182 14.83 -1.25 -19.25
N LYS A 183 16.09 -1.06 -18.90
CA LYS A 183 17.24 -1.53 -19.70
C LYS A 183 17.38 -3.07 -19.73
N TYR A 184 16.62 -3.79 -18.91
CA TYR A 184 16.75 -5.24 -18.67
C TYR A 184 15.47 -6.06 -18.83
N GLY A 185 14.39 -5.48 -19.36
CA GLY A 185 13.32 -6.27 -19.99
C GLY A 185 12.48 -7.14 -19.05
N THR A 186 11.67 -6.53 -18.20
CA THR A 186 10.40 -7.17 -17.78
C THR A 186 9.27 -6.16 -17.69
N LYS A 187 8.23 -6.40 -18.49
CA LYS A 187 7.03 -5.58 -18.69
C LYS A 187 5.92 -5.99 -17.72
N VAL A 188 6.14 -5.88 -16.42
CA VAL A 188 5.01 -6.07 -15.48
C VAL A 188 4.31 -4.73 -15.33
N PRO A 189 3.05 -4.60 -15.78
CA PRO A 189 2.30 -3.35 -15.69
C PRO A 189 2.11 -2.97 -14.21
N PHE A 190 1.86 -1.69 -13.96
CA PHE A 190 1.32 -1.24 -12.69
C PHE A 190 0.08 -2.07 -12.35
N GLU A 191 0.05 -2.69 -11.19
CA GLU A 191 -1.11 -3.42 -10.71
C GLU A 191 -1.88 -2.49 -9.77
N TRP A 192 -3.19 -2.36 -10.03
CA TRP A 192 -4.07 -1.70 -9.07
C TRP A 192 -4.16 -2.59 -7.85
N ARG A 193 -3.48 -2.17 -6.79
CA ARG A 193 -3.51 -2.84 -5.50
C ARG A 193 -4.01 -1.85 -4.48
N VAL A 194 -5.08 -2.18 -3.79
CA VAL A 194 -5.47 -1.44 -2.60
C VAL A 194 -4.38 -1.66 -1.56
N SER A 195 -3.48 -0.69 -1.45
CA SER A 195 -2.61 -0.52 -0.28
C SER A 195 -3.46 0.01 0.85
N ASP A 196 -3.13 -0.44 2.05
CA ASP A 196 -3.95 -0.36 3.24
C ASP A 196 -4.71 0.96 3.42
N LEU A 197 -5.97 0.78 3.82
CA LEU A 197 -6.88 1.73 4.46
C LEU A 197 -6.29 2.46 5.70
N PHE A 198 -5.00 2.24 5.99
CA PHE A 198 -4.19 2.93 6.98
C PHE A 198 -3.23 3.96 6.39
N LEU A 199 -3.54 4.61 5.27
CA LEU A 199 -2.88 5.87 4.86
C LEU A 199 -3.14 7.07 5.83
N ASN A 200 -3.58 6.80 7.06
CA ASN A 200 -3.33 7.66 8.23
C ASN A 200 -1.88 7.56 8.73
N ILE A 201 -1.16 6.53 8.30
CA ILE A 201 0.22 6.24 8.67
C ILE A 201 1.18 7.04 7.78
N THR A 202 0.94 7.19 6.48
CA THR A 202 1.85 7.92 5.59
C THR A 202 1.84 9.44 5.82
N ASN A 203 0.72 10.06 6.20
CA ASN A 203 0.72 11.48 6.57
C ASN A 203 1.39 11.75 7.93
N LYS A 204 1.38 10.77 8.85
CA LYS A 204 2.07 10.87 10.15
C LYS A 204 3.55 10.52 10.03
N GLU A 205 3.89 9.53 9.21
CA GLU A 205 5.26 9.10 8.89
C GLU A 205 5.99 10.13 8.02
N ILE A 206 5.37 10.67 6.97
CA ILE A 206 5.96 11.75 6.15
C ILE A 206 6.22 12.99 7.04
N ARG A 207 5.24 13.41 7.85
CA ARG A 207 5.44 14.55 8.79
C ARG A 207 6.43 14.27 9.93
N ALA A 208 6.70 13.00 10.25
CA ALA A 208 7.70 12.62 11.23
C ALA A 208 9.11 12.56 10.63
N ILE A 209 9.23 12.34 9.32
CA ILE A 209 10.49 12.38 8.57
C ILE A 209 10.85 13.83 8.14
N GLU A 210 9.86 14.71 7.97
CA GLU A 210 10.04 16.15 7.62
C GLU A 210 10.41 17.06 8.81
N LYS A 211 10.59 16.52 10.02
CA LYS A 211 11.03 17.26 11.22
C LYS A 211 12.45 16.91 11.59
#